data_AF-A0A7L4JGT6-F1
#
_entry.id   AF-A0A7L4JGT6-F1
#
_cell.length_a   1.000
_cell.length_b   1.000
_cell.length_c   1.000
_cell.angle_alpha   90.00
_cell.angle_beta   90.00
_cell.angle_gamma   90.00
#
_symmetry.space_group_name_H-M   'P 1'
#
loop_
_entity.id
_entity.type
_entity.pdbx_description
1 polymer ?
#
loop_
_entity_poly.entity_id
_entity_poly.type
_entity_poly.pdbx_seq_one_letter_code
_entity_poly.pdbx_strand_id
1 'polypeptide(L)'
;VRRLLELHVLKIVAVYTVWVALEEVSLMNFLLVLLWALAMPYCRFRHMASCLSTVWTCIIIVCKMLYQLEVVDPRDYFSNCTQPLPNSTNLTPEELGNST
;
A
#
# COMPACT_ATOMS: atom_id res chain seq x y z
N VAL A 1 22.98 -24.58 -6.68
CA VAL A 1 21.84 -23.82 -7.26
C VAL A 1 20.63 -23.76 -6.32
N ARG A 2 20.09 -24.90 -5.81
CA ARG A 2 18.88 -24.93 -4.96
C ARG A 2 18.94 -24.03 -3.69
N ARG A 3 20.02 -24.09 -2.92
CA ARG A 3 20.23 -23.21 -1.74
C ARG A 3 20.40 -21.72 -2.10
N LEU A 4 20.98 -21.43 -3.26
CA LEU A 4 21.11 -20.05 -3.75
C LEU A 4 19.73 -19.48 -4.11
N LEU A 5 18.88 -20.28 -4.76
CA LEU A 5 17.52 -19.90 -5.11
C LEU A 5 16.66 -19.66 -3.86
N GLU A 6 16.79 -20.53 -2.85
CA GLU A 6 16.08 -20.41 -1.56
C GLU A 6 16.43 -19.10 -0.82
N LEU A 7 17.69 -18.63 -0.94
CA LEU A 7 18.11 -17.36 -0.33
C LEU A 7 17.73 -16.14 -1.19
N HIS A 8 17.76 -16.27 -2.52
CA HIS A 8 17.50 -15.16 -3.44
C HIS A 8 16.01 -14.88 -3.64
N VAL A 9 15.14 -15.89 -3.57
CA VAL A 9 13.70 -15.72 -3.76
C VAL A 9 13.12 -14.72 -2.75
N LEU A 10 13.65 -14.69 -1.52
CA LEU A 10 13.23 -13.76 -0.48
C LEU A 10 13.61 -12.30 -0.80
N LYS A 11 14.83 -12.08 -1.31
CA LYS A 11 15.26 -10.76 -1.78
C LYS A 11 14.42 -10.26 -2.95
N ILE A 12 14.11 -11.15 -3.90
CA ILE A 12 13.29 -10.83 -5.08
C ILE A 12 11.86 -10.48 -4.65
N VAL A 13 11.25 -11.27 -3.76
CA VAL A 13 9.91 -10.99 -3.23
C VAL A 13 9.88 -9.66 -2.47
N ALA A 14 10.88 -9.38 -1.63
CA ALA A 14 10.96 -8.11 -0.92
C ALA A 14 11.07 -6.91 -1.87
N VAL A 15 11.96 -6.97 -2.87
CA VAL A 15 12.11 -5.90 -3.89
C VAL A 15 10.81 -5.72 -4.68
N TYR A 16 10.14 -6.81 -5.06
CA TYR A 16 8.86 -6.75 -5.76
C TYR A 16 7.76 -6.10 -4.92
N THR A 17 7.65 -6.45 -3.62
CA THR A 17 6.66 -5.81 -2.73
C THR A 17 6.92 -4.31 -2.55
N VAL A 18 8.18 -3.89 -2.46
CA VAL A 18 8.56 -2.47 -2.40
C VAL A 18 8.21 -1.75 -3.70
N TRP A 19 8.50 -2.36 -4.85
CA TRP A 19 8.15 -1.80 -6.15
C TRP A 19 6.65 -1.56 -6.29
N VAL A 20 5.83 -2.58 -5.97
CA VAL A 20 4.36 -2.48 -6.00
C VAL A 20 3.84 -1.39 -5.05
N ALA A 21 4.47 -1.21 -3.89
CA ALA A 21 4.08 -0.17 -2.93
C ALA A 21 4.45 1.26 -3.39
N LEU A 22 5.44 1.41 -4.28
CA LEU A 22 5.79 2.71 -4.88
C LEU A 22 4.87 3.07 -6.04
N GLU A 23 4.36 2.08 -6.77
CA GLU A 23 3.47 2.29 -7.91
C GLU A 23 2.05 2.68 -7.45
N GLU A 24 1.56 2.09 -6.36
CA GLU A 24 0.26 2.37 -5.76
C GLU A 24 0.45 2.74 -4.28
N VAL A 25 0.66 4.04 -4.00
CA VAL A 25 0.89 4.56 -2.64
C VAL A 25 -0.39 4.43 -1.83
N SER A 26 -0.55 3.30 -1.15
CA SER A 26 -1.66 3.01 -0.26
C SER A 26 -1.15 2.39 1.03
N LEU A 27 -1.75 2.80 2.16
CA LEU A 27 -1.47 2.23 3.50
C LEU A 27 -1.60 0.69 3.51
N MET A 28 -2.48 0.13 2.66
CA MET A 28 -2.70 -1.31 2.54
C MET A 28 -1.51 -2.05 1.94
N ASN A 29 -0.77 -1.43 1.02
CA ASN A 29 0.43 -1.99 0.40
C ASN A 29 1.66 -1.87 1.32
N PHE A 30 1.71 -0.84 2.17
CA PHE A 30 2.81 -0.64 3.13
C PHE A 30 2.89 -1.76 4.18
N LEU A 31 1.75 -2.27 4.64
CA LEU A 31 1.70 -3.38 5.61
C LEU A 31 2.32 -4.67 5.06
N LEU A 32 2.16 -4.95 3.76
CA LEU A 32 2.81 -6.06 3.07
C LEU A 32 4.33 -5.90 3.04
N VAL A 33 4.82 -4.69 2.72
CA VAL A 33 6.25 -4.38 2.72
C VAL A 33 6.87 -4.57 4.10
N LEU A 34 6.21 -4.06 5.15
CA LEU A 34 6.70 -4.17 6.52
C LEU A 34 6.81 -5.63 6.97
N LEU A 35 5.79 -6.45 6.64
CA LEU A 35 5.74 -7.86 7.00
C LEU A 35 6.89 -8.67 6.37
N TRP A 36 7.21 -8.41 5.10
CA TRP A 36 8.32 -9.05 4.39
C TRP A 36 9.68 -8.47 4.79
N ALA A 37 9.77 -7.16 5.06
CA ALA A 37 10.99 -6.52 5.56
C ALA A 37 11.40 -7.06 6.94
N LEU A 38 10.43 -7.36 7.82
CA LEU A 38 10.67 -8.01 9.12
C LEU A 38 10.94 -9.51 8.97
N ALA A 39 10.37 -10.19 7.98
CA ALA A 39 10.65 -11.62 7.75
C ALA A 39 12.06 -11.89 7.19
N MET A 40 12.66 -10.90 6.51
CA MET A 40 14.02 -10.96 5.93
C MET A 40 15.15 -11.19 6.98
N PRO A 41 15.24 -10.44 8.10
CA PRO A 41 16.21 -10.70 9.16
C PRO A 41 15.84 -11.91 10.04
N TYR A 42 14.55 -12.25 10.17
CA TYR A 42 14.10 -13.30 11.08
C TYR A 42 13.60 -14.56 10.33
N CYS A 43 14.54 -15.43 9.94
CA CYS A 43 14.28 -16.67 9.17
C CYS A 43 13.20 -17.60 9.74
N ARG A 44 12.94 -17.57 11.05
CA ARG A 44 11.92 -18.38 11.73
C ARG A 44 10.49 -17.88 11.48
N PHE A 45 10.33 -16.59 11.21
CA PHE A 45 9.04 -15.96 10.93
C PHE A 45 8.61 -16.07 9.47
N ARG A 46 9.47 -16.58 8.57
CA ARG A 46 9.16 -16.70 7.13
C ARG A 46 7.86 -17.45 6.85
N HIS A 47 7.61 -18.55 7.56
CA HIS A 47 6.38 -19.33 7.37
C HIS A 47 5.14 -18.59 7.90
N MET A 48 5.27 -17.91 9.03
CA MET A 48 4.18 -17.08 9.59
C MET A 48 3.89 -15.87 8.71
N ALA A 49 4.94 -15.23 8.18
CA ALA A 49 4.83 -14.10 7.27
C ALA A 49 4.11 -14.49 5.97
N SER A 50 4.38 -15.67 5.42
CA SER A 50 3.65 -16.17 4.24
C SER A 50 2.16 -16.39 4.52
N CYS A 51 1.82 -16.93 5.70
CA CYS A 51 0.42 -17.12 6.08
C CYS A 51 -0.29 -15.77 6.26
N LEU A 52 0.33 -14.86 7.01
CA LEU A 52 -0.16 -13.50 7.24
C LEU A 52 -0.30 -12.70 5.93
N SER A 53 0.66 -12.80 5.02
CA SER A 53 0.60 -12.13 3.72
C SER A 53 -0.55 -12.67 2.87
N THR A 54 -0.81 -13.98 2.91
CA THR A 54 -1.91 -14.59 2.16
C THR A 54 -3.26 -14.08 2.67
N VAL A 55 -3.46 -14.09 4.00
CA VAL A 55 -4.69 -13.55 4.61
C VAL A 55 -4.86 -12.07 4.28
N TRP A 56 -3.79 -11.28 4.35
CA TRP A 56 -3.82 -9.86 4.05
C TRP A 56 -4.13 -9.57 2.58
N THR A 57 -3.51 -10.30 1.65
CA THR A 57 -3.83 -10.21 0.22
C THR A 57 -5.28 -10.59 -0.06
N CYS A 58 -5.82 -11.63 0.59
CA CYS A 58 -7.23 -11.97 0.48
C CYS A 58 -8.15 -10.82 0.95
N ILE A 59 -7.81 -10.14 2.05
CA ILE A 59 -8.56 -8.96 2.52
C ILE A 59 -8.53 -7.86 1.47
N ILE A 60 -7.35 -7.52 0.91
CA ILE A 60 -7.23 -6.49 -0.14
C ILE A 60 -8.09 -6.83 -1.36
N ILE A 61 -8.08 -8.08 -1.82
CA ILE A 61 -8.86 -8.52 -2.98
C ILE A 61 -10.35 -8.35 -2.70
N VAL A 62 -10.83 -8.81 -1.55
CA VAL A 62 -12.24 -8.65 -1.15
C VAL A 62 -12.62 -7.18 -1.06
N CYS A 63 -11.78 -6.34 -0.44
CA CYS A 63 -12.00 -4.89 -0.38
C CYS A 63 -12.08 -4.26 -1.78
N LYS A 64 -11.19 -4.63 -2.71
CA LYS A 64 -11.24 -4.13 -4.10
C LYS A 64 -12.48 -4.59 -4.84
N MET A 65 -12.92 -5.84 -4.65
CA MET A 65 -14.17 -6.33 -5.25
C MET A 65 -15.39 -5.62 -4.68
N LEU A 66 -15.43 -5.36 -3.37
CA LEU A 66 -16.50 -4.61 -2.72
C LEU A 66 -16.55 -3.15 -3.19
N TYR A 67 -15.41 -2.50 -3.41
CA TYR A 67 -15.34 -1.15 -3.98
C TYR A 67 -15.89 -1.09 -5.41
N GLN A 68 -15.71 -2.15 -6.22
CA GLN A 68 -16.25 -2.22 -7.57
C GLN A 68 -17.76 -2.52 -7.61
N LEU A 69 -18.26 -3.26 -6.63
CA LEU A 69 -19.68 -3.64 -6.49
C LEU A 69 -20.51 -2.56 -5.79
N GLU A 70 -20.40 -1.28 -6.15
CA GLU A 70 -21.36 -0.17 -5.86
C GLU A 70 -21.92 -0.03 -4.42
N VAL A 71 -21.40 -0.77 -3.42
CA VAL A 71 -21.83 -0.79 -2.02
C VAL A 71 -21.21 0.38 -1.25
N VAL A 72 -20.17 0.98 -1.82
CA VAL A 72 -19.55 2.22 -1.35
C VAL A 72 -19.57 3.18 -2.53
N ASP A 73 -20.61 4.01 -2.65
CA ASP A 73 -20.60 5.09 -3.64
C ASP A 73 -19.53 6.10 -3.20
N PRO A 74 -18.45 6.30 -3.96
CA PRO A 74 -17.38 7.21 -3.58
C PRO A 74 -17.87 8.66 -3.41
N ARG A 75 -19.08 9.00 -3.88
CA ARG A 75 -19.70 10.32 -3.70
C ARG A 75 -20.18 10.58 -2.28
N ASP A 76 -20.53 9.54 -1.51
CA ASP A 76 -20.96 9.72 -0.11
C ASP A 76 -19.78 9.96 0.85
N TYR A 77 -18.57 9.53 0.47
CA TYR A 77 -17.34 9.70 1.24
C TYR A 77 -16.39 10.76 0.65
N PHE A 78 -16.77 11.42 -0.45
CA PHE A 78 -15.99 12.51 -1.02
C PHE A 78 -16.18 13.77 -0.16
N SER A 79 -15.15 14.11 0.63
CA SER A 79 -15.08 15.41 1.26
C SER A 79 -14.77 16.44 0.19
N ASN A 80 -15.72 17.33 -0.11
CA ASN A 80 -15.47 18.50 -0.94
C ASN A 80 -14.40 19.38 -0.27
N CYS A 81 -13.17 19.31 -0.74
CA CYS A 81 -12.12 20.24 -0.37
C CYS A 81 -12.41 21.60 -1.03
N THR A 82 -13.23 22.43 -0.39
CA THR A 82 -13.41 23.82 -0.82
C THR A 82 -12.08 24.56 -0.77
N GLN A 83 -11.76 25.25 -1.86
CA GLN A 83 -10.55 26.06 -1.94
C GLN A 83 -10.51 27.06 -0.76
N PRO A 84 -9.50 27.00 0.11
CA PRO A 84 -9.41 27.91 1.24
C PRO A 84 -9.23 29.35 0.74
N LEU A 85 -9.75 30.31 1.51
CA LEU A 85 -9.53 31.73 1.22
C LEU A 85 -8.01 32.01 1.24
N PRO A 86 -7.46 32.80 0.31
CA PRO A 86 -6.02 33.09 0.25
C PRO A 86 -5.44 33.71 1.53
N ASN A 87 -6.30 34.28 2.40
CA ASN A 87 -5.91 34.86 3.70
C ASN A 87 -5.92 33.86 4.87
N SER A 88 -6.38 32.62 4.66
CA SER A 88 -6.55 31.62 5.73
C SER A 88 -5.41 30.61 5.78
N THR A 89 -4.53 30.59 4.78
CA THR A 89 -3.39 29.66 4.68
C THR A 89 -2.15 30.39 4.18
N ASN A 90 -0.95 29.99 4.62
CA ASN A 90 0.33 30.57 4.19
C ASN A 90 0.78 30.07 2.78
N LEU A 91 -0.13 29.49 2.01
CA LEU A 91 0.14 28.96 0.67
C LEU A 91 -0.17 30.03 -0.37
N THR A 92 0.69 30.17 -1.37
CA THR A 92 0.43 31.06 -2.51
C THR A 92 -0.65 30.45 -3.41
N PRO A 93 -1.47 31.27 -4.10
CA PRO A 93 -2.56 30.79 -4.94
C PRO A 93 -2.10 29.91 -6.11
N GLU A 94 -0.84 30.05 -6.53
CA GLU A 94 -0.18 29.22 -7.56
C GLU A 94 0.16 27.79 -7.06
N GLU A 95 0.62 27.64 -5.82
CA GLU A 95 0.89 26.32 -5.19
C GLU A 95 -0.42 25.56 -4.91
N LEU A 96 -1.49 26.30 -4.60
CA LEU A 96 -2.82 25.74 -4.38
C LEU A 96 -3.44 25.23 -5.69
N GLY A 97 -3.21 25.92 -6.81
CA GLY A 97 -3.66 25.48 -8.14
C GLY A 97 -2.89 24.27 -8.68
N ASN A 98 -1.60 24.14 -8.34
CA ASN A 98 -0.74 23.03 -8.79
C ASN A 98 -0.90 21.74 -7.97
N SER A 99 -1.60 21.80 -6.83
CA SER A 99 -1.83 20.63 -5.96
C SER A 99 -3.13 19.88 -6.27
N THR A 100 -3.82 20.23 -7.36
CA THR A 100 -5.04 19.58 -7.88
C THR A 100 -4.69 18.75 -9.11
#